data_AF-A0A382RL32-F1
#
_entry.id   AF-A0A382RL32-F1
#
_cell.length_a   1.000
_cell.length_b   1.000
_cell.length_c   1.000
_cell.angle_alpha   90.00
_cell.angle_beta   90.00
_cell.angle_gamma   90.00
#
_symmetry.space_group_name_H-M   'P 1'
#
loop_
_entity.id
_entity.type
_entity.pdbx_description
1 polymer ?
#
loop_
_entity_poly.entity_id
_entity_poly.type
_entity_poly.pdbx_seq_one_letter_code
_entity_poly.pdbx_strand_id
1 'polypeptide(L)'
;APDLVIYLQAPAEVLMDRIQQRGIPREAKMDRNYLDSLIEAYTRFFHYYDEAPLLIVNSAELDLVNNDQDYQSLLDYMLNIKTGRHYYNPKQTIL
;
A
#
# COMPACT_ATOMS: atom_id res chain seq x y z
N ALA A 1 -1.34 17.50 -12.05
CA ALA A 1 -1.53 16.13 -11.53
C ALA A 1 -0.31 15.79 -10.66
N PRO A 2 -0.41 14.85 -9.71
CA PRO A 2 0.77 14.38 -8.96
C PRO A 2 1.83 13.78 -9.89
N ASP A 3 3.11 13.87 -9.53
CA ASP A 3 4.21 13.29 -10.31
C ASP A 3 4.29 11.76 -10.18
N LEU A 4 3.77 11.21 -9.08
CA LEU A 4 3.70 9.78 -8.77
C LEU A 4 2.58 9.56 -7.75
N VAL A 5 1.77 8.53 -7.94
CA VAL A 5 0.85 8.02 -6.91
C VAL A 5 1.35 6.68 -6.39
N ILE A 6 1.34 6.52 -5.07
CA ILE A 6 1.77 5.30 -4.39
C ILE A 6 0.55 4.65 -3.75
N TYR A 7 0.19 3.46 -4.21
CA TYR A 7 -0.92 2.67 -3.70
C TYR A 7 -0.39 1.50 -2.85
N LEU A 8 -0.47 1.64 -1.53
CA LEU A 8 -0.07 0.60 -0.58
C LEU A 8 -1.18 -0.44 -0.41
N GLN A 9 -0.92 -1.68 -0.79
CA GLN A 9 -1.85 -2.80 -0.65
C GLN A 9 -1.41 -3.71 0.49
N ALA A 10 -2.37 -4.19 1.28
CA ALA A 10 -2.17 -5.27 2.24
C ALA A 10 -3.49 -6.03 2.43
N PRO A 11 -3.45 -7.32 2.79
CA PRO A 11 -4.65 -8.07 3.17
C PRO A 11 -5.41 -7.37 4.31
N ALA A 12 -6.74 -7.52 4.32
CA ALA A 12 -7.60 -6.89 5.33
C ALA A 12 -7.21 -7.27 6.77
N GLU A 13 -6.78 -8.52 6.99
CA GLU A 13 -6.24 -8.99 8.28
C GLU A 13 -5.03 -8.18 8.75
N VAL A 14 -4.05 -7.94 7.86
CA VAL A 14 -2.87 -7.11 8.15
C VAL A 14 -3.26 -5.66 8.46
N LEU A 15 -4.24 -5.13 7.72
CA LEU A 15 -4.74 -3.78 7.96
C LEU A 15 -5.45 -3.67 9.32
N MET A 16 -6.28 -4.66 9.67
CA MET A 16 -6.96 -4.73 10.96
C MET A 16 -5.96 -4.76 12.12
N ASP A 17 -4.93 -5.61 12.04
CA ASP A 17 -3.90 -5.71 13.07
C ASP A 17 -3.17 -4.36 13.26
N ARG A 18 -2.82 -3.69 12.16
CA ARG A 18 -2.19 -2.36 12.19
C ARG A 18 -3.11 -1.29 12.77
N ILE A 19 -4.39 -1.28 12.40
CA ILE A 19 -5.39 -0.35 12.96
C ILE A 19 -5.50 -0.55 14.48
N GLN A 20 -5.57 -1.79 14.94
CA GLN A 20 -5.63 -2.13 16.36
C GLN A 20 -4.38 -1.67 17.10
N GLN A 21 -3.19 -1.93 16.55
CA GLN A 21 -1.91 -1.49 17.14
C GLN A 21 -1.79 0.03 17.25
N ARG A 22 -2.32 0.80 16.29
CA ARG A 22 -2.32 2.27 16.35
C ARG A 22 -3.24 2.83 17.45
N GLY A 23 -4.27 2.08 17.85
CA GLY A 23 -5.15 2.44 18.96
C GLY A 23 -5.95 3.73 18.74
N ILE A 24 -6.21 4.13 17.48
CA ILE A 24 -6.94 5.37 17.17
C ILE A 24 -8.44 5.16 17.48
N PRO A 25 -9.05 5.91 18.43
CA PRO A 25 -10.42 5.64 18.88
C PRO A 25 -11.50 5.70 17.78
N ARG A 26 -11.25 6.48 16.73
CA ARG A 26 -12.16 6.59 15.58
C ARG A 26 -12.09 5.40 14.62
N GLU A 27 -10.94 4.72 14.56
CA GLU A 27 -10.73 3.53 13.71
C GLU A 27 -11.21 2.25 14.41
N ALA A 28 -11.30 2.24 15.75
CA ALA A 28 -11.72 1.08 16.53
C ALA A 28 -13.14 0.55 16.22
N LYS A 29 -13.98 1.35 15.57
CA LYS A 29 -15.33 0.95 15.12
C LYS A 29 -15.35 0.43 13.68
N MET A 30 -14.23 0.48 12.96
CA MET A 30 -14.13 -0.09 11.62
C MET A 30 -14.15 -1.62 11.74
N ASP A 31 -15.21 -2.24 11.23
CA ASP A 31 -15.30 -3.69 11.15
C ASP A 31 -14.63 -4.20 9.86
N ARG A 32 -14.51 -5.54 9.78
CA ARG A 32 -13.94 -6.24 8.63
C ARG A 32 -14.66 -5.88 7.32
N ASN A 33 -16.00 -5.82 7.35
CA ASN A 33 -16.82 -5.56 6.17
C ASN A 33 -16.60 -4.16 5.60
N TYR A 34 -16.43 -3.18 6.48
CA TYR A 34 -16.06 -1.81 6.11
C TYR A 34 -14.70 -1.78 5.40
N LEU A 35 -13.69 -2.46 5.96
CA LEU A 35 -12.37 -2.52 5.34
C LEU A 35 -12.38 -3.25 4.00
N ASP A 36 -13.12 -4.36 3.89
CA ASP A 36 -13.24 -5.10 2.62
C ASP A 36 -13.90 -4.22 1.55
N SER A 37 -14.95 -3.47 1.90
CA SER A 37 -15.61 -2.51 0.99
C SER A 37 -14.66 -1.38 0.56
N LEU A 38 -13.83 -0.90 1.47
CA LEU A 38 -12.84 0.13 1.20
C LEU A 38 -11.75 -0.38 0.24
N ILE A 39 -11.21 -1.57 0.50
CA ILE A 39 -10.23 -2.23 -0.36
C ILE A 39 -10.80 -2.42 -1.77
N GLU A 40 -12.04 -2.87 -1.89
CA GLU A 40 -12.70 -3.07 -3.18
C GLU A 40 -12.88 -1.74 -3.93
N ALA A 41 -13.32 -0.68 -3.25
CA ALA A 41 -13.48 0.65 -3.83
C ALA A 41 -12.15 1.21 -4.36
N TYR A 42 -11.07 1.15 -3.56
CA TYR A 42 -9.74 1.61 -3.99
C TYR A 42 -9.16 0.73 -5.10
N THR A 43 -9.38 -0.59 -5.05
CA THR A 43 -8.93 -1.50 -6.12
C THR A 43 -9.59 -1.16 -7.44
N ARG A 44 -10.91 -0.90 -7.45
CA ARG A 44 -11.63 -0.43 -8.65
C ARG A 44 -11.09 0.92 -9.14
N PHE A 45 -10.91 1.88 -8.24
CA PHE A 45 -10.39 3.20 -8.58
C PHE A 45 -9.00 3.10 -9.25
N PHE A 46 -8.07 2.41 -8.61
CA PHE A 46 -6.71 2.27 -9.11
C PHE A 46 -6.55 1.29 -10.27
N HIS A 47 -7.56 0.48 -10.59
CA HIS A 47 -7.57 -0.32 -11.82
C HIS A 47 -7.65 0.56 -13.08
N TYR A 48 -8.48 1.61 -13.04
CA TYR A 48 -8.68 2.53 -14.17
C TYR A 48 -7.88 3.82 -14.07
N TYR A 49 -7.14 4.03 -12.98
CA TYR A 49 -6.33 5.23 -12.78
C TYR A 49 -5.22 5.37 -13.83
N ASP A 50 -5.19 6.50 -14.53
CA ASP A 50 -4.21 6.86 -15.57
C ASP A 50 -3.72 8.33 -15.52
N GLU A 51 -4.14 9.10 -14.51
CA GLU A 51 -3.82 10.53 -14.40
C GLU A 51 -2.35 10.83 -14.03
N ALA A 52 -1.63 9.84 -13.51
CA ALA A 52 -0.23 9.94 -13.11
C ALA A 52 0.44 8.56 -13.15
N PRO A 53 1.79 8.50 -13.13
CA PRO A 53 2.51 7.26 -12.86
C PRO A 53 2.00 6.65 -11.55
N LEU A 54 1.76 5.34 -11.54
CA LEU A 54 1.19 4.62 -10.41
C LEU A 54 2.14 3.53 -9.95
N LEU A 55 2.59 3.61 -8.71
CA LEU A 55 3.33 2.56 -8.03
C LEU A 55 2.41 1.79 -7.09
N ILE A 56 2.20 0.51 -7.36
CA ILE A 56 1.45 -0.39 -6.49
C ILE A 56 2.46 -1.16 -5.63
N VAL A 57 2.33 -1.03 -4.31
CA VAL A 57 3.27 -1.60 -3.34
C VAL A 57 2.57 -2.66 -2.52
N ASN A 58 3.07 -3.90 -2.54
CA ASN A 58 2.67 -4.88 -1.54
C ASN A 58 3.32 -4.52 -0.20
N SER A 59 2.51 -3.97 0.69
CA SER A 59 2.91 -3.50 2.01
C SER A 59 2.65 -4.50 3.13
N ALA A 60 2.21 -5.73 2.81
CA ALA A 60 1.94 -6.75 3.82
C ALA A 60 3.16 -7.06 4.69
N GLU A 61 4.34 -7.08 4.06
CA GLU A 61 5.60 -7.44 4.70
C GLU A 61 6.60 -6.28 4.84
N LEU A 62 6.20 -5.06 4.43
CA LEU A 62 7.01 -3.85 4.63
C LEU A 62 6.76 -3.29 6.02
N ASP A 63 7.83 -3.06 6.77
CA ASP A 63 7.81 -2.24 7.98
C ASP A 63 8.51 -0.90 7.74
N LEU A 64 7.79 0.02 7.09
CA LEU A 64 8.31 1.37 6.80
C LEU A 64 8.52 2.23 8.05
N VAL A 65 8.07 1.78 9.23
CA VAL A 65 8.14 2.57 10.48
C VAL A 65 9.36 2.16 11.30
N ASN A 66 9.64 0.86 11.40
CA ASN A 66 10.72 0.34 12.25
C ASN A 66 11.90 -0.26 11.48
N ASN A 67 11.83 -0.35 10.14
CA ASN A 67 12.88 -0.92 9.32
C ASN A 67 13.35 0.07 8.24
N ASP A 68 14.48 0.75 8.53
CA ASP A 68 15.09 1.72 7.61
C ASP A 68 15.47 1.07 6.26
N GLN A 69 15.82 -0.22 6.23
CA GLN A 69 16.18 -0.91 4.99
C GLN A 69 14.97 -1.07 4.06
N ASP A 70 13.80 -1.36 4.62
CA ASP A 70 12.54 -1.43 3.86
C ASP A 70 12.20 -0.07 3.25
N TYR A 71 12.37 0.99 4.04
CA TYR A 71 12.18 2.36 3.58
C TYR A 71 13.14 2.72 2.43
N GLN A 72 14.44 2.49 2.60
CA GLN A 72 15.44 2.82 1.59
C GLN A 72 15.24 2.04 0.29
N SER A 73 14.92 0.74 0.40
CA SER A 73 14.68 -0.10 -0.77
C SER A 73 13.46 0.36 -1.58
N LEU A 74 12.41 0.84 -0.91
CA LEU A 74 11.25 1.45 -1.57
C LEU A 74 11.62 2.81 -2.18
N LEU A 75 12.40 3.63 -1.47
CA LEU A 75 12.84 4.96 -1.93
C LEU A 75 13.66 4.87 -3.22
N ASP A 76 14.67 4.01 -3.23
CA ASP A 76 15.53 3.78 -4.41
C ASP A 76 14.71 3.31 -5.61
N TYR A 77 13.70 2.46 -5.38
CA TYR A 77 12.79 2.03 -6.43
C TYR A 77 11.95 3.20 -6.98
N MET A 78 11.39 4.03 -6.09
CA MET A 78 10.54 5.17 -6.46
C MET A 78 11.25 6.20 -7.34
N LEU A 79 12.54 6.46 -7.09
CA LEU A 79 13.33 7.46 -7.83
C LEU A 79 13.48 7.13 -9.33
N ASN A 80 13.34 5.85 -9.68
CA ASN A 80 13.46 5.36 -11.05
C ASN A 80 12.14 5.38 -11.85
N ILE A 81 11.01 5.70 -11.22
CA ILE A 81 9.71 5.74 -11.89
C ILE A 81 9.54 7.06 -12.63
N LYS A 82 9.08 6.99 -13.88
CA LYS A 82 8.81 8.17 -14.72
C LYS A 82 7.41 8.16 -15.34
N THR A 83 6.91 6.99 -15.77
CA THR A 83 5.62 6.86 -16.47
C THR A 83 5.01 5.49 -16.22
N GLY A 84 3.68 5.37 -16.37
CA GLY A 84 2.98 4.09 -16.39
C GLY A 84 2.75 3.47 -15.02
N ARG A 85 2.40 2.18 -14.99
CA ARG A 85 2.07 1.41 -13.79
C ARG A 85 3.23 0.48 -13.41
N HIS A 86 3.63 0.54 -12.14
CA HIS A 86 4.75 -0.19 -11.55
C HIS A 86 4.29 -1.02 -10.35
N TYR A 87 4.99 -2.10 -10.07
CA TYR A 87 4.69 -3.00 -8.95
C TYR A 87 5.95 -3.23 -8.13
N TYR A 88 5.85 -2.96 -6.83
CA TYR A 88 6.90 -3.23 -5.86
C TYR A 88 6.45 -4.33 -4.91
N ASN A 89 7.25 -5.40 -4.82
CA ASN A 89 7.07 -6.47 -3.86
C ASN A 89 8.37 -6.64 -3.04
N PRO A 90 8.37 -6.30 -1.74
CA PRO A 90 9.57 -6.30 -0.89
C PRO A 90 10.22 -7.68 -0.76
N LYS A 91 9.44 -8.75 -0.88
CA LYS A 91 9.95 -10.12 -0.86
C LYS A 91 9.52 -10.82 -2.13
N GLN A 92 10.48 -11.00 -3.05
CA GLN A 92 10.36 -12.06 -4.03
C GLN A 92 10.41 -13.38 -3.25
N THR A 93 9.26 -13.94 -2.88
CA THR A 93 9.20 -15.38 -2.64
C THR A 93 9.45 -16.00 -4.02
N ILE A 94 10.71 -16.34 -4.28
CA ILE A 94 11.06 -17.28 -5.34
C ILE A 94 10.34 -18.57 -4.95
N LEU A 95 9.28 -18.90 -5.70
CA LEU A 95 8.72 -20.25 -5.73
C LEU A 95 9.70 -21.17 -6.45
#